data_AF-A0A947W9R5-F1
#
_entry.id   AF-A0A947W9R5-F1
#
_cell.length_a   1.000
_cell.length_b   1.000
_cell.length_c   1.000
_cell.angle_alpha   90.00
_cell.angle_beta   90.00
_cell.angle_gamma   90.00
#
_symmetry.space_group_name_H-M   'P 1'
#
loop_
_entity.id
_entity.type
_entity.pdbx_description
1 polymer ?
#
loop_
_entity_poly.entity_id
_entity_poly.type
_entity_poly.pdbx_seq_one_letter_code
_entity_poly.pdbx_strand_id
1 'polypeptide(L)'
;MFKKLAEKDVRERLQKIISQYKLSGVLSVAKVKDWIFNDYGDSASEASNNFQKKFFHCFKDIKDITDIKTKKFDEILRVSTDAWNAFPHRSLGGKSPQQMISVEIKKESSSKKLSDSRMPKVIVGGSEMPYDDYTAMLEEMGRRQKPFKRQVEKEILPCYKEFLSQEEKLSKKEAEEHYRVVEIFFERVFWVGFLSFEAIRLEFATYEFPRWWQNHVLFDGRDENEILSSLKMFLRFMKTKFGRELNGQGIA
;
A
#
# COMPACT_ATOMS: atom_id res chain seq x y z
N MET A 1 22.57 13.90 -7.40
CA MET A 1 23.65 13.44 -6.51
C MET A 1 23.01 12.71 -5.34
N PHE A 2 23.13 11.39 -5.22
CA PHE A 2 22.59 10.66 -4.07
C PHE A 2 23.35 11.08 -2.80
N LYS A 3 22.70 11.79 -1.88
CA LYS A 3 23.33 12.15 -0.61
C LYS A 3 23.47 10.88 0.23
N LYS A 4 24.71 10.52 0.56
CA LYS A 4 24.99 9.37 1.44
C LYS A 4 24.32 9.64 2.80
N LEU A 5 23.45 8.73 3.26
CA LEU A 5 22.87 8.81 4.59
C LEU A 5 23.87 8.19 5.56
N ALA A 6 24.32 8.98 6.54
CA ALA A 6 25.13 8.43 7.60
C ALA A 6 24.24 7.63 8.55
N GLU A 7 24.61 6.38 8.82
CA GLU A 7 23.85 5.51 9.73
C GLU A 7 23.60 6.17 11.09
N LYS A 8 24.59 6.93 11.60
CA LYS A 8 24.49 7.69 12.84
C LYS A 8 23.33 8.70 12.81
N ASP A 9 23.22 9.49 11.74
CA ASP A 9 22.15 10.48 11.58
C ASP A 9 20.78 9.81 11.56
N VAL A 10 20.66 8.65 10.90
CA VAL A 10 19.42 7.87 10.84
C VAL A 10 19.03 7.33 12.22
N ARG A 11 20.00 6.83 13.00
CA ARG A 11 19.77 6.40 14.39
C ARG A 11 19.28 7.56 15.27
N GLU A 12 19.90 8.74 15.15
CA GLU A 12 19.52 9.93 15.91
C GLU A 12 18.10 10.40 15.56
N ARG A 13 17.74 10.41 14.27
CA ARG A 13 16.37 10.72 13.81
C ARG A 13 15.34 9.73 14.33
N LEU A 14 15.64 8.42 14.28
CA LEU A 14 14.78 7.38 14.86
C LEU A 14 14.59 7.59 16.36
N GLN A 15 15.68 7.83 17.11
CA GLN A 15 15.63 8.06 18.54
C GLN A 15 14.78 9.30 18.88
N LYS A 16 14.91 10.36 18.08
CA LYS A 16 14.10 11.58 18.23
C LYS A 16 12.61 11.29 18.06
N ILE A 17 12.20 10.59 17.00
CA ILE A 17 10.79 10.23 16.77
C ILE A 17 10.26 9.33 17.87
N ILE A 18 11.02 8.31 18.28
CA ILE A 18 10.63 7.40 19.38
C ILE A 18 10.35 8.19 20.66
N SER A 19 11.25 9.12 21.02
CA SER A 19 11.07 9.96 22.21
C SER A 19 9.91 10.95 22.07
N GLN A 20 9.80 11.64 20.92
CA GLN A 20 8.77 12.63 20.65
C GLN A 20 7.36 12.05 20.77
N TYR A 21 7.17 10.82 20.32
CA TYR A 21 5.88 10.13 20.35
C TYR A 21 5.74 9.14 21.50
N LYS A 22 6.68 9.15 22.46
CA LYS A 22 6.68 8.30 23.67
C LYS A 22 6.56 6.79 23.37
N LEU A 23 7.22 6.34 22.30
CA LEU A 23 7.15 4.96 21.81
C LEU A 23 8.15 4.01 22.45
N SER A 24 8.93 4.44 23.44
CA SER A 24 10.02 3.65 24.04
C SER A 24 9.59 2.28 24.59
N GLY A 25 8.31 2.10 24.93
CA GLY A 25 7.75 0.81 25.38
C GLY A 25 7.47 -0.18 24.24
N VAL A 26 7.33 0.30 22.99
CA VAL A 26 6.93 -0.53 21.83
C VAL A 26 7.95 -0.54 20.70
N LEU A 27 8.81 0.48 20.64
CA LEU A 27 9.78 0.71 19.55
C LEU A 27 11.13 1.16 20.11
N SER A 28 12.21 0.59 19.56
CA SER A 28 13.59 1.00 19.84
C SER A 28 14.42 0.95 18.57
N VAL A 29 15.53 1.68 18.51
CA VAL A 29 16.45 1.66 17.36
C VAL A 29 16.98 0.24 17.10
N ALA A 30 17.26 -0.52 18.16
CA ALA A 30 17.69 -1.92 18.05
C ALA A 30 16.61 -2.81 17.42
N LYS A 31 15.34 -2.63 17.83
CA LYS A 31 14.20 -3.36 17.27
C LYS A 31 13.99 -3.05 15.80
N VAL A 32 14.11 -1.79 15.39
CA VAL A 32 14.02 -1.37 13.97
C VAL A 32 15.13 -2.01 13.14
N LYS A 33 16.37 -2.02 13.64
CA LYS A 33 17.50 -2.68 12.98
C LYS A 33 17.28 -4.18 12.84
N ASP A 34 16.78 -4.83 13.89
CA ASP A 34 16.47 -6.25 13.87
C ASP A 34 15.39 -6.59 12.84
N TRP A 35 14.31 -5.79 12.78
CA TRP A 35 13.27 -5.95 11.76
C TRP A 35 13.77 -5.81 10.33
N ILE A 36 14.68 -4.86 10.07
CA ILE A 36 15.27 -4.66 8.75
C ILE A 36 16.28 -5.76 8.42
N PHE A 37 17.12 -6.15 9.38
CA PHE A 37 18.11 -7.19 9.16
C PHE A 37 17.47 -8.55 8.93
N ASN A 38 16.39 -8.86 9.66
CA ASN A 38 15.62 -10.10 9.54
C ASN A 38 14.38 -9.90 8.65
N ASP A 39 14.44 -8.99 7.69
CA ASP A 39 13.35 -8.78 6.75
C ASP A 39 13.03 -10.08 5.99
N TYR A 40 11.74 -10.29 5.73
CA TYR A 40 11.24 -11.46 5.00
C TYR A 40 10.21 -11.02 3.96
N GLY A 41 10.23 -11.70 2.83
CA GLY A 41 9.35 -11.50 1.70
C GLY A 41 9.94 -12.17 0.47
N ASP A 42 9.09 -12.58 -0.46
CA ASP A 42 9.51 -13.23 -1.71
C ASP A 42 10.15 -12.22 -2.68
N SER A 43 9.99 -10.92 -2.39
CA SER A 43 10.59 -9.81 -3.12
C SER A 43 11.04 -8.67 -2.19
N ALA A 44 11.95 -7.81 -2.68
CA ALA A 44 12.38 -6.61 -1.95
C ALA A 44 11.22 -5.65 -1.66
N SER A 45 10.24 -5.56 -2.55
CA SER A 45 9.03 -4.76 -2.36
C SER A 45 8.19 -5.29 -1.20
N GLU A 46 8.00 -6.60 -1.13
CA GLU A 46 7.23 -7.24 -0.07
C GLU A 46 7.93 -7.10 1.29
N ALA A 47 9.25 -7.36 1.34
CA ALA A 47 10.04 -7.18 2.55
C ALA A 47 9.99 -5.73 3.07
N SER A 48 10.11 -4.75 2.18
CA SER A 48 9.96 -3.32 2.50
C SER A 48 8.58 -3.01 3.07
N ASN A 49 7.52 -3.49 2.41
CA ASN A 49 6.14 -3.27 2.83
C ASN A 49 5.87 -3.89 4.21
N ASN A 50 6.35 -5.11 4.46
CA ASN A 50 6.23 -5.79 5.75
C ASN A 50 6.93 -5.00 6.87
N PHE A 51 8.13 -4.49 6.61
CA PHE A 51 8.83 -3.61 7.55
C PHE A 51 8.04 -2.33 7.81
N GLN A 52 7.60 -1.64 6.76
CA GLN A 52 6.84 -0.39 6.87
C GLN A 52 5.56 -0.62 7.68
N LYS A 53 4.80 -1.69 7.43
CA LYS A 53 3.58 -2.00 8.19
C LYS A 53 3.87 -2.18 9.69
N LYS A 54 4.91 -2.94 10.05
CA LYS A 54 5.34 -3.11 11.45
C LYS A 54 5.73 -1.77 12.09
N PHE A 55 6.51 -0.98 11.38
CA PHE A 55 6.98 0.33 11.84
C PHE A 55 5.81 1.30 12.07
N PHE A 56 4.92 1.43 11.09
CA PHE A 56 3.77 2.31 11.15
C PHE A 56 2.72 1.85 12.17
N HIS A 57 2.55 0.54 12.39
CA HIS A 57 1.65 0.02 13.42
C HIS A 57 2.00 0.54 14.82
N CYS A 58 3.26 0.86 15.11
CA CYS A 58 3.66 1.48 16.39
C CYS A 58 3.03 2.87 16.62
N PHE A 59 2.53 3.52 15.58
CA PHE A 59 1.93 4.86 15.64
C PHE A 59 0.40 4.86 15.49
N LYS A 60 -0.24 3.68 15.44
CA LYS A 60 -1.68 3.52 15.13
C LYS A 60 -2.62 4.32 16.05
N ASP A 61 -2.22 4.56 17.30
CA ASP A 61 -3.02 5.26 18.30
C ASP A 61 -2.75 6.79 18.31
N ILE A 62 -1.91 7.29 17.40
CA ILE A 62 -1.52 8.69 17.32
C ILE A 62 -2.24 9.36 16.15
N LYS A 63 -3.37 10.02 16.45
CA LYS A 63 -4.28 10.64 15.46
C LYS A 63 -3.59 11.54 14.43
N ASP A 64 -2.64 12.34 14.89
CA ASP A 64 -1.88 13.29 14.05
C ASP A 64 -0.95 12.64 13.02
N ILE A 65 -0.70 11.33 13.14
CA ILE A 65 0.19 10.57 12.25
C ILE A 65 -0.62 9.70 11.31
N THR A 66 -1.76 9.17 11.78
CA THR A 66 -2.66 8.35 10.98
C THR A 66 -3.34 9.15 9.85
N ASP A 67 -3.29 10.48 9.89
CA ASP A 67 -3.65 11.34 8.77
C ASP A 67 -2.44 11.52 7.82
N ILE A 68 -2.51 10.83 6.68
CA ILE A 68 -1.49 10.83 5.62
C ILE A 68 -1.23 12.20 4.99
N LYS A 69 -2.10 13.19 5.21
CA LYS A 69 -1.95 14.56 4.67
C LYS A 69 -1.14 15.48 5.57
N THR A 70 -0.64 14.96 6.70
CA THR A 70 0.10 15.76 7.67
C THR A 70 1.60 15.74 7.39
N LYS A 71 2.29 16.87 7.64
CA LYS A 71 3.76 16.92 7.63
C LYS A 71 4.41 15.94 8.63
N LYS A 72 3.66 15.52 9.64
CA LYS A 72 4.09 14.54 10.65
C LYS A 72 4.17 13.13 10.05
N PHE A 73 3.20 12.74 9.23
CA PHE A 73 3.27 11.51 8.46
C PHE A 73 4.48 11.49 7.53
N ASP A 74 4.72 12.57 6.77
CA ASP A 74 5.88 12.69 5.87
C ASP A 74 7.22 12.53 6.61
N GLU A 75 7.34 13.11 7.81
CA GLU A 75 8.54 12.98 8.62
C GLU A 75 8.80 11.53 9.03
N ILE A 76 7.75 10.80 9.42
CA ILE A 76 7.83 9.41 9.86
C ILE A 76 8.12 8.49 8.67
N LEU A 77 7.46 8.73 7.54
CA LEU A 77 7.72 8.03 6.28
C LEU A 77 9.15 8.24 5.80
N ARG A 78 9.68 9.46 5.92
CA ARG A 78 11.07 9.74 5.58
C ARG A 78 12.01 8.98 6.50
N VAL A 79 11.76 8.96 7.81
CA VAL A 79 12.63 8.25 8.75
C VAL A 79 12.58 6.73 8.57
N SER A 80 11.41 6.16 8.28
CA SER A 80 11.31 4.72 7.97
C SER A 80 12.05 4.37 6.68
N THR A 81 11.91 5.21 5.65
CA THR A 81 12.61 5.04 4.35
C THR A 81 14.12 5.22 4.50
N ASP A 82 14.57 6.21 5.26
CA ASP A 82 15.99 6.42 5.57
C ASP A 82 16.56 5.21 6.32
N ALA A 83 15.82 4.66 7.29
CA ALA A 83 16.21 3.46 8.03
C ALA A 83 16.37 2.25 7.11
N TRP A 84 15.38 1.98 6.26
CA TRP A 84 15.42 0.92 5.25
C TRP A 84 16.66 1.03 4.36
N ASN A 85 16.96 2.23 3.86
CA ASN A 85 18.07 2.40 2.91
C ASN A 85 19.47 2.45 3.56
N ALA A 86 19.56 2.81 4.84
CA ALA A 86 20.83 2.99 5.54
C ALA A 86 21.26 1.76 6.36
N PHE A 87 20.32 0.96 6.87
CA PHE A 87 20.63 -0.19 7.72
C PHE A 87 20.91 -1.46 6.89
N PRO A 88 21.71 -2.39 7.45
CA PRO A 88 22.07 -3.62 6.74
C PRO A 88 20.92 -4.62 6.69
N HIS A 89 20.81 -5.35 5.57
CA HIS A 89 19.84 -6.44 5.37
C HIS A 89 20.57 -7.78 5.30
N ARG A 90 19.97 -8.84 5.84
CA ARG A 90 20.52 -10.20 5.71
C ARG A 90 20.51 -10.67 4.26
N SER A 91 19.43 -10.39 3.53
CA SER A 91 19.27 -10.73 2.10
C SER A 91 20.35 -10.10 1.20
N LEU A 92 20.90 -8.96 1.60
CA LEU A 92 21.98 -8.26 0.91
C LEU A 92 23.39 -8.60 1.46
N GLY A 93 23.52 -9.70 2.21
CA GLY A 93 24.79 -10.13 2.80
C GLY A 93 25.31 -9.18 3.87
N GLY A 94 24.42 -8.54 4.64
CA GLY A 94 24.77 -7.57 5.67
C GLY A 94 25.07 -6.17 5.14
N LYS A 95 24.72 -5.88 3.88
CA LYS A 95 24.86 -4.54 3.27
C LYS A 95 23.51 -3.81 3.26
N SER A 96 23.57 -2.49 3.15
CA SER A 96 22.38 -1.65 2.93
C SER A 96 22.10 -1.43 1.44
N PRO A 97 20.84 -1.12 1.04
CA PRO A 97 20.51 -0.78 -0.34
C PRO A 97 21.38 0.37 -0.88
N GLN A 98 21.64 1.39 -0.06
CA GLN A 98 22.52 2.48 -0.43
C GLN A 98 23.96 2.05 -0.70
N GLN A 99 24.47 1.06 0.03
CA GLN A 99 25.79 0.49 -0.23
C GLN A 99 25.81 -0.29 -1.57
N MET A 100 24.75 -1.04 -1.86
CA MET A 100 24.63 -1.79 -3.13
C MET A 100 24.64 -0.85 -4.34
N ILE A 101 23.81 0.20 -4.31
CA ILE A 101 23.77 1.23 -5.36
C ILE A 101 25.13 1.92 -5.52
N SER A 102 25.83 2.21 -4.42
CA SER A 102 27.15 2.85 -4.52
C SER A 102 28.23 1.96 -5.14
N VAL A 103 28.08 0.64 -5.04
CA VAL A 103 28.97 -0.34 -5.69
C VAL A 103 28.63 -0.46 -7.17
N GLU A 104 27.35 -0.46 -7.53
CA GLU A 104 26.88 -0.50 -8.92
C GLU A 104 27.26 0.76 -9.70
N ILE A 105 27.02 1.95 -9.14
CA ILE A 105 27.43 3.22 -9.77
C ILE A 105 28.95 3.27 -9.99
N LYS A 106 29.74 2.73 -9.06
CA LYS A 106 31.20 2.64 -9.23
C LYS A 106 31.59 1.66 -10.35
N LYS A 107 30.89 0.54 -10.51
CA LYS A 107 31.09 -0.40 -11.62
C LYS A 107 30.68 0.22 -12.97
N GLU A 108 29.58 0.95 -13.01
CA GLU A 108 29.09 1.63 -14.23
C GLU A 108 29.95 2.85 -14.61
N SER A 109 30.58 3.53 -13.65
CA SER A 109 31.49 4.65 -13.95
C SER A 109 32.73 4.24 -14.76
N SER A 110 33.02 2.94 -14.86
CA SER A 110 34.03 2.35 -15.75
C SER A 110 33.50 1.87 -17.11
N SER A 111 32.19 1.96 -17.38
CA SER A 111 31.58 1.47 -18.62
C SER A 111 30.54 2.46 -19.18
N LYS A 112 30.95 3.17 -20.24
CA LYS A 112 30.15 3.97 -21.20
C LYS A 112 29.10 4.95 -20.65
N LYS A 113 29.28 6.23 -21.02
CA LYS A 113 28.25 7.28 -20.98
C LYS A 113 26.94 6.74 -21.57
N LEU A 114 25.93 6.54 -20.72
CA LEU A 114 24.53 6.38 -21.13
C LEU A 114 24.08 7.74 -21.71
N SER A 115 24.16 7.88 -23.04
CA SER A 115 23.75 9.07 -23.77
C SER A 115 22.45 8.86 -24.57
N ASP A 116 21.59 7.95 -24.16
CA ASP A 116 20.25 7.84 -24.76
C ASP A 116 19.23 8.32 -23.73
N SER A 117 18.68 9.52 -23.95
CA SER A 117 17.66 10.15 -23.10
C SER A 117 16.29 9.46 -23.21
N ARG A 118 16.23 8.23 -23.73
CA ARG A 118 14.98 7.51 -23.93
C ARG A 118 14.57 6.89 -22.61
N MET A 119 13.33 7.17 -22.19
CA MET A 119 12.75 6.53 -21.02
C MET A 119 12.85 5.00 -21.16
N PRO A 120 13.14 4.28 -20.06
CA PRO A 120 13.27 2.83 -20.10
C PRO A 120 11.96 2.19 -20.54
N LYS A 121 12.05 1.05 -21.24
CA LYS A 121 10.88 0.20 -21.47
C LYS A 121 10.34 -0.30 -20.12
N VAL A 122 9.02 -0.42 -20.04
CA VAL A 122 8.32 -0.91 -18.85
C VAL A 122 7.75 -2.30 -19.11
N ILE A 123 7.54 -3.10 -18.07
CA ILE A 123 6.90 -4.42 -18.20
C ILE A 123 5.44 -4.29 -17.80
N VAL A 124 4.54 -4.64 -18.71
CA VAL A 124 3.09 -4.68 -18.49
C VAL A 124 2.58 -6.08 -18.83
N GLY A 125 1.97 -6.77 -17.86
CA GLY A 125 1.42 -8.11 -18.07
C GLY A 125 2.46 -9.17 -18.50
N GLY A 126 3.73 -8.97 -18.13
CA GLY A 126 4.85 -9.85 -18.53
C GLY A 126 5.51 -9.48 -19.86
N SER A 127 5.03 -8.45 -20.56
CA SER A 127 5.56 -7.99 -21.85
C SER A 127 6.25 -6.64 -21.73
N GLU A 128 7.39 -6.46 -22.43
CA GLU A 128 8.02 -5.16 -22.56
C GLU A 128 7.17 -4.20 -23.41
N MET A 129 7.02 -2.97 -22.95
CA MET A 129 6.26 -1.91 -23.59
C MET A 129 7.09 -0.62 -23.59
N PRO A 130 7.14 0.12 -24.71
CA PRO A 130 7.68 1.47 -24.75
C PRO A 130 6.99 2.39 -23.72
N TYR A 131 7.74 3.30 -23.10
CA TYR A 131 7.20 4.19 -22.07
C TYR A 131 6.05 5.08 -22.57
N ASP A 132 6.12 5.54 -23.82
CA ASP A 132 5.08 6.37 -24.43
C ASP A 132 3.78 5.57 -24.63
N ASP A 133 3.89 4.31 -25.07
CA ASP A 133 2.74 3.40 -25.20
C ASP A 133 2.11 3.08 -23.84
N TYR A 134 2.95 2.91 -22.81
CA TYR A 134 2.48 2.75 -21.43
C TYR A 134 1.71 3.98 -20.94
N THR A 135 2.21 5.18 -21.24
CA THR A 135 1.54 6.42 -20.86
C THR A 135 0.18 6.54 -21.57
N ALA A 136 0.13 6.27 -22.88
CA ALA A 136 -1.11 6.26 -23.65
C ALA A 136 -2.11 5.20 -23.13
N MET A 137 -1.63 4.02 -22.74
CA MET A 137 -2.45 2.98 -22.13
C MET A 137 -3.07 3.46 -20.80
N LEU A 138 -2.29 4.11 -19.93
CA LEU A 138 -2.79 4.65 -18.67
C LEU A 138 -3.85 5.72 -18.89
N GLU A 139 -3.66 6.62 -19.86
CA GLU A 139 -4.63 7.67 -20.19
C GLU A 139 -5.95 7.08 -20.71
N GLU A 140 -5.89 6.13 -21.63
CA GLU A 140 -7.09 5.45 -22.16
C GLU A 140 -7.80 4.65 -21.06
N MET A 141 -7.07 3.95 -20.20
CA MET A 141 -7.65 3.26 -19.04
C MET A 141 -8.32 4.24 -18.07
N GLY A 142 -7.69 5.37 -17.78
CA GLY A 142 -8.28 6.43 -16.97
C GLY A 142 -9.58 6.97 -17.57
N ARG A 143 -9.62 7.17 -18.89
CA ARG A 143 -10.82 7.59 -19.62
C ARG A 143 -11.93 6.55 -19.54
N ARG A 144 -11.62 5.27 -19.75
CA ARG A 144 -12.57 4.16 -19.72
C ARG A 144 -13.13 3.88 -18.33
N GLN A 145 -12.34 4.10 -17.28
CA GLN A 145 -12.79 3.93 -15.89
C GLN A 145 -13.70 5.05 -15.40
N LYS A 146 -13.68 6.23 -16.05
CA LYS A 146 -14.38 7.43 -15.58
C LYS A 146 -15.88 7.21 -15.32
N PRO A 147 -16.65 6.49 -16.16
CA PRO A 147 -18.05 6.20 -15.88
C PRO A 147 -18.23 5.36 -14.60
N PHE A 148 -17.43 4.31 -14.43
CA PHE A 148 -17.51 3.44 -13.27
C PHE A 148 -17.05 4.12 -11.99
N LYS A 149 -15.96 4.89 -12.03
CA LYS A 149 -15.52 5.76 -10.90
C LYS A 149 -16.63 6.70 -10.46
N ARG A 150 -17.27 7.39 -11.42
CA ARG A 150 -18.40 8.28 -11.12
C ARG A 150 -19.58 7.54 -10.50
N GLN A 151 -19.89 6.34 -10.97
CA GLN A 151 -20.95 5.52 -10.39
C GLN A 151 -20.60 5.15 -8.94
N VAL A 152 -19.37 4.73 -8.69
CA VAL A 152 -18.90 4.37 -7.34
C VAL A 152 -18.99 5.55 -6.39
N GLU A 153 -18.45 6.70 -6.80
CA GLU A 153 -18.37 7.91 -5.97
C GLU A 153 -19.74 8.56 -5.71
N LYS A 154 -20.63 8.57 -6.70
CA LYS A 154 -21.91 9.31 -6.62
C LYS A 154 -23.10 8.48 -6.18
N GLU A 155 -23.01 7.15 -6.30
CA GLU A 155 -24.14 6.26 -6.08
C GLU A 155 -23.77 5.16 -5.11
N ILE A 156 -22.81 4.29 -5.46
CA ILE A 156 -22.56 3.05 -4.70
C ILE A 156 -22.04 3.35 -3.29
N LEU A 157 -20.98 4.16 -3.14
CA LEU A 157 -20.41 4.48 -1.82
C LEU A 157 -21.40 5.27 -0.94
N PRO A 158 -22.07 6.34 -1.42
CA PRO A 158 -23.09 7.02 -0.63
C PRO A 158 -24.22 6.10 -0.15
N CYS A 159 -24.79 5.29 -1.06
CA CYS A 159 -25.86 4.37 -0.70
C CYS A 159 -25.38 3.25 0.25
N TYR A 160 -24.14 2.79 0.12
CA TYR A 160 -23.58 1.81 1.04
C TYR A 160 -23.38 2.39 2.44
N LYS A 161 -22.95 3.64 2.54
CA LYS A 161 -22.83 4.36 3.81
C LYS A 161 -24.19 4.49 4.50
N GLU A 162 -25.24 4.83 3.76
CA GLU A 162 -26.61 4.86 4.27
C GLU A 162 -27.07 3.48 4.73
N PHE A 163 -26.84 2.44 3.92
CA PHE A 163 -27.15 1.06 4.26
C PHE A 163 -26.51 0.63 5.60
N LEU A 164 -25.21 0.90 5.78
CA LEU A 164 -24.50 0.58 7.02
C LEU A 164 -25.06 1.33 8.24
N SER A 165 -25.56 2.56 8.06
CA SER A 165 -26.17 3.34 9.16
C SER A 165 -27.53 2.79 9.62
N GLN A 166 -28.18 1.96 8.79
CA GLN A 166 -29.47 1.34 9.07
C GLN A 166 -29.33 -0.07 9.66
N GLU A 167 -28.14 -0.66 9.66
CA GLU A 167 -27.88 -1.98 10.22
C GLU A 167 -27.84 -1.91 11.76
N GLU A 168 -28.93 -2.30 12.41
CA GLU A 168 -29.12 -2.23 13.87
C GLU A 168 -28.04 -2.97 14.68
N LYS A 169 -27.38 -3.94 14.07
CA LYS A 169 -26.34 -4.77 14.70
C LYS A 169 -24.95 -4.14 14.69
N LEU A 170 -24.77 -3.02 13.99
CA LEU A 170 -23.47 -2.35 13.89
C LEU A 170 -23.43 -1.12 14.78
N SER A 171 -22.38 -1.02 15.58
CA SER A 171 -22.00 0.26 16.15
C SER A 171 -21.56 1.22 15.05
N LYS A 172 -21.64 2.53 15.33
CA LYS A 172 -21.14 3.57 14.42
C LYS A 172 -19.69 3.32 13.98
N LYS A 173 -18.85 2.84 14.89
CA LYS A 173 -17.43 2.56 14.63
C LYS A 173 -17.28 1.39 13.65
N GLU A 174 -18.02 0.30 13.86
CA GLU A 174 -17.98 -0.86 12.96
C GLU A 174 -18.51 -0.50 11.56
N ALA A 175 -19.56 0.31 11.48
CA ALA A 175 -20.05 0.84 10.20
C ALA A 175 -18.99 1.67 9.46
N GLU A 176 -18.28 2.57 10.15
CA GLU A 176 -17.18 3.35 9.57
C GLU A 176 -16.02 2.44 9.11
N GLU A 177 -15.71 1.38 9.85
CA GLU A 177 -14.66 0.42 9.52
C GLU A 177 -15.01 -0.42 8.28
N HIS A 178 -16.25 -0.87 8.14
CA HIS A 178 -16.75 -1.56 6.95
C HIS A 178 -16.72 -0.64 5.72
N TYR A 179 -17.20 0.61 5.88
CA TYR A 179 -17.16 1.60 4.80
C TYR A 179 -15.73 1.84 4.31
N ARG A 180 -14.77 2.02 5.22
CA ARG A 180 -13.35 2.23 4.88
C ARG A 180 -12.75 1.07 4.10
N VAL A 181 -13.11 -0.17 4.42
CA VAL A 181 -12.63 -1.35 3.66
C VAL A 181 -13.13 -1.29 2.22
N VAL A 182 -14.40 -0.94 2.02
CA VAL A 182 -15.01 -0.87 0.68
C VAL A 182 -14.47 0.31 -0.13
N GLU A 183 -14.17 1.44 0.51
CA GLU A 183 -13.53 2.57 -0.14
C GLU A 183 -12.15 2.17 -0.70
N ILE A 184 -11.30 1.55 0.13
CA ILE A 184 -9.98 1.06 -0.29
C ILE A 184 -10.10 -0.10 -1.31
N PHE A 185 -11.14 -0.94 -1.19
CA PHE A 185 -11.44 -1.95 -2.20
C PHE A 185 -11.65 -1.32 -3.57
N PHE A 186 -12.45 -0.26 -3.65
CA PHE A 186 -12.67 0.43 -4.92
C PHE A 186 -11.42 1.14 -5.45
N GLU A 187 -10.60 1.76 -4.58
CA GLU A 187 -9.29 2.28 -4.97
C GLU A 187 -8.44 1.19 -5.64
N ARG A 188 -8.41 -0.01 -5.05
CA ARG A 188 -7.66 -1.14 -5.60
C ARG A 188 -8.29 -1.69 -6.88
N VAL A 189 -9.62 -1.77 -6.97
CA VAL A 189 -10.36 -2.15 -8.19
C VAL A 189 -9.95 -1.26 -9.36
N PHE A 190 -9.87 0.05 -9.14
CA PHE A 190 -9.45 0.99 -10.17
C PHE A 190 -7.96 0.87 -10.49
N TRP A 191 -7.12 0.64 -9.48
CA TRP A 191 -5.69 0.42 -9.72
C TRP A 191 -5.42 -0.82 -10.58
N VAL A 192 -6.21 -1.89 -10.42
CA VAL A 192 -6.10 -3.13 -11.21
C VAL A 192 -6.74 -3.01 -12.60
N GLY A 193 -7.49 -1.95 -12.88
CA GLY A 193 -7.99 -1.68 -14.23
C GLY A 193 -9.42 -2.15 -14.51
N PHE A 194 -10.20 -2.55 -13.50
CA PHE A 194 -11.59 -2.95 -13.73
C PHE A 194 -12.45 -1.77 -14.22
N LEU A 195 -13.39 -2.06 -15.13
CA LEU A 195 -14.22 -1.06 -15.82
C LEU A 195 -15.69 -1.07 -15.40
N SER A 196 -16.13 -2.09 -14.66
CA SER A 196 -17.48 -2.17 -14.09
C SER A 196 -17.46 -3.09 -12.87
N PHE A 197 -18.54 -3.08 -12.10
CA PHE A 197 -18.69 -3.94 -10.93
C PHE A 197 -18.74 -5.43 -11.32
N GLU A 198 -19.47 -5.74 -12.40
CA GLU A 198 -19.66 -7.10 -12.91
C GLU A 198 -18.36 -7.68 -13.47
N ALA A 199 -17.43 -6.82 -13.94
CA ALA A 199 -16.12 -7.24 -14.43
C ALA A 199 -15.14 -7.63 -13.31
N ILE A 200 -15.44 -7.29 -12.05
CA ILE A 200 -14.59 -7.65 -10.92
C ILE A 200 -14.69 -9.16 -10.70
N ARG A 201 -13.53 -9.83 -10.77
CA ARG A 201 -13.41 -11.27 -10.55
C ARG A 201 -13.75 -11.65 -9.11
N LEU A 202 -14.40 -12.78 -8.94
CA LEU A 202 -14.76 -13.28 -7.61
C LEU A 202 -13.50 -13.54 -6.76
N GLU A 203 -12.47 -14.11 -7.36
CA GLU A 203 -11.18 -14.41 -6.72
C GLU A 203 -10.47 -13.14 -6.25
N PHE A 204 -10.66 -12.03 -6.99
CA PHE A 204 -10.11 -10.75 -6.60
C PHE A 204 -10.72 -10.26 -5.29
N ALA A 205 -12.05 -10.32 -5.15
CA ALA A 205 -12.74 -9.90 -3.93
C ALA A 205 -12.53 -10.88 -2.76
N THR A 206 -12.42 -12.18 -3.04
CA THR A 206 -12.38 -13.22 -1.99
C THR A 206 -10.98 -13.54 -1.48
N TYR A 207 -9.95 -13.44 -2.34
CA TYR A 207 -8.59 -13.85 -1.99
C TYR A 207 -7.55 -12.77 -2.28
N GLU A 208 -7.53 -12.19 -3.49
CA GLU A 208 -6.44 -11.30 -3.89
C GLU A 208 -6.45 -10.00 -3.08
N PHE A 209 -7.62 -9.38 -2.89
CA PHE A 209 -7.75 -8.14 -2.12
C PHE A 209 -7.49 -8.34 -0.62
N PRO A 210 -8.10 -9.32 0.08
CA PRO A 210 -7.78 -9.59 1.49
C PRO A 210 -6.29 -9.87 1.72
N ARG A 211 -5.64 -10.64 0.85
CA ARG A 211 -4.18 -10.88 0.92
C ARG A 211 -3.38 -9.62 0.65
N TRP A 212 -3.76 -8.86 -0.38
CA TRP A 212 -3.11 -7.59 -0.70
C TRP A 212 -3.17 -6.61 0.48
N TRP A 213 -4.31 -6.54 1.18
CA TRP A 213 -4.50 -5.70 2.37
C TRP A 213 -3.43 -5.94 3.44
N GLN A 214 -3.05 -7.20 3.65
CA GLN A 214 -2.10 -7.59 4.69
C GLN A 214 -0.74 -6.91 4.58
N ASN A 215 -0.34 -6.51 3.37
CA ASN A 215 0.98 -5.91 3.15
C ASN A 215 0.90 -4.44 2.70
N HIS A 216 -0.28 -3.91 2.36
CA HIS A 216 -0.38 -2.61 1.68
C HIS A 216 -1.18 -1.54 2.43
N VAL A 217 -2.05 -1.93 3.37
CA VAL A 217 -2.78 -0.95 4.18
C VAL A 217 -2.04 -0.71 5.49
N LEU A 218 -1.44 0.47 5.61
CA LEU A 218 -0.71 0.89 6.80
C LEU A 218 -1.66 1.16 7.97
N PHE A 219 -1.15 0.98 9.19
CA PHE A 219 -1.85 1.19 10.48
C PHE A 219 -3.05 0.28 10.75
N ASP A 220 -3.39 -0.61 9.81
CA ASP A 220 -4.52 -1.52 9.94
C ASP A 220 -4.05 -2.93 10.36
N GLY A 221 -4.66 -3.44 11.42
CA GLY A 221 -4.33 -4.74 12.01
C GLY A 221 -5.25 -5.87 11.61
N ARG A 222 -6.27 -5.61 10.79
CA ARG A 222 -7.29 -6.60 10.44
C ARG A 222 -6.74 -7.75 9.59
N ASP A 223 -7.17 -8.97 9.90
CA ASP A 223 -6.81 -10.17 9.17
C ASP A 223 -7.64 -10.36 7.88
N GLU A 224 -7.29 -11.36 7.07
CA GLU A 224 -7.99 -11.62 5.80
C GLU A 224 -9.49 -11.92 5.98
N ASN A 225 -9.88 -12.57 7.08
CA ASN A 225 -11.27 -12.92 7.36
C ASN A 225 -12.10 -11.70 7.75
N GLU A 226 -11.53 -10.78 8.53
CA GLU A 226 -12.17 -9.51 8.90
C GLU A 226 -12.40 -8.63 7.66
N ILE A 227 -11.43 -8.59 6.74
CA ILE A 227 -11.56 -7.89 5.46
C ILE A 227 -12.60 -8.57 4.58
N LEU A 228 -12.58 -9.90 4.47
CA LEU A 228 -13.56 -10.66 3.71
C LEU A 228 -14.98 -10.49 4.27
N SER A 229 -15.15 -10.43 5.59
CA SER A 229 -16.43 -10.18 6.24
C SER A 229 -17.03 -8.83 5.81
N SER A 230 -16.19 -7.79 5.77
CA SER A 230 -16.59 -6.47 5.26
C SER A 230 -17.03 -6.51 3.81
N LEU A 231 -16.29 -7.23 2.96
CA LEU A 231 -16.65 -7.41 1.56
C LEU A 231 -17.93 -8.22 1.38
N LYS A 232 -18.16 -9.29 2.15
CA LYS A 232 -19.42 -10.06 2.10
C LYS A 232 -20.62 -9.18 2.42
N MET A 233 -20.51 -8.30 3.39
CA MET A 233 -21.56 -7.33 3.72
C MET A 233 -21.82 -6.36 2.57
N PHE A 234 -20.77 -5.83 1.95
CA PHE A 234 -20.88 -4.97 0.78
C PHE A 234 -21.54 -5.68 -0.41
N LEU A 235 -21.17 -6.92 -0.68
CA LEU A 235 -21.72 -7.69 -1.79
C LEU A 235 -23.18 -8.07 -1.55
N ARG A 236 -23.56 -8.33 -0.30
CA ARG A 236 -24.97 -8.43 0.10
C ARG A 236 -25.72 -7.14 -0.23
N PHE A 237 -25.17 -5.98 0.12
CA PHE A 237 -25.75 -4.68 -0.23
C PHE A 237 -25.89 -4.49 -1.75
N MET A 238 -24.86 -4.82 -2.54
CA MET A 238 -24.92 -4.70 -4.00
C MET A 238 -26.01 -5.57 -4.60
N LYS A 239 -26.16 -6.79 -4.09
CA LYS A 239 -27.23 -7.71 -4.49
C LYS A 239 -28.62 -7.19 -4.11
N THR A 240 -28.81 -6.72 -2.87
CA THR A 240 -30.13 -6.30 -2.40
C THR A 240 -30.57 -4.96 -2.97
N LYS A 241 -29.65 -3.99 -3.09
CA LYS A 241 -29.96 -2.62 -3.52
C LYS A 241 -29.97 -2.47 -5.04
N PHE A 242 -29.04 -3.13 -5.73
CA PHE A 242 -28.83 -2.95 -7.17
C PHE A 242 -29.10 -4.20 -7.99
N GLY A 243 -29.35 -5.36 -7.38
CA GLY A 243 -29.51 -6.63 -8.09
C GLY A 243 -28.24 -7.06 -8.82
N ARG A 244 -27.07 -6.59 -8.38
CA ARG A 244 -25.78 -6.82 -9.04
C ARG A 244 -24.92 -7.81 -8.26
N GLU A 245 -24.23 -8.66 -8.99
CA GLU A 245 -23.30 -9.66 -8.46
C GLU A 245 -21.97 -9.59 -9.21
N LEU A 246 -20.88 -9.99 -8.56
CA LEU A 246 -19.56 -10.05 -9.18
C LEU A 246 -19.56 -11.14 -10.25
N ASN A 247 -19.09 -10.85 -11.46
CA ASN A 247 -19.03 -11.83 -12.54
C ASN A 247 -20.37 -12.56 -12.83
N GLY A 248 -21.51 -11.96 -12.46
CA GLY A 248 -22.83 -12.61 -12.55
C GLY A 248 -23.03 -13.81 -11.61
N GLN A 249 -22.22 -13.94 -10.56
CA GLN A 249 -22.28 -15.03 -9.58
C GLN A 249 -22.31 -14.48 -8.14
N GLY A 250 -23.26 -14.97 -7.33
CA GLY A 250 -23.32 -14.65 -5.91
C GLY A 250 -22.17 -15.27 -5.11
N ILE A 251 -21.71 -14.59 -4.06
CA ILE A 251 -20.85 -15.20 -3.03
C ILE A 251 -21.76 -15.93 -2.04
N ALA A 252 -21.52 -17.23 -1.85
CA ALA A 252 -22.15 -18.03 -0.80
C ALA A 252 -21.56 -17.72 0.59
#